data_AF-A0A345GUD2-F1
#
_entry.id   AF-A0A345GUD2-F1
#
_cell.length_a   1.000
_cell.length_b   1.000
_cell.length_c   1.000
_cell.angle_alpha   90.00
_cell.angle_beta   90.00
_cell.angle_gamma   90.00
#
_symmetry.space_group_name_H-M   'P 1'
#
loop_
_entity.id
_entity.type
_entity.pdbx_description
1 polymer ?
#
loop_
_entity_poly.entity_id
_entity_poly.type
_entity_poly.pdbx_seq_one_letter_code
_entity_poly.pdbx_strand_id
1 'polypeptide(L)'
;MNNEKINAFFNDIFIDKFLVNFVPGLILFYALYSFISFSTGDGLLSLLIITIISWILGLLLEMVFYGKTYKNRRVGIAFTIDDSLRLLFSKIGLSIIIAVFISIFMPEILQQITKTEIRPFETSFFERKEADLRIVFMFIKGFAFIAVGMYLYLRYPNKNPDKIEE
;
A
#
# COMPACT_ATOMS: atom_id res chain seq x y z
N MET A 1 36.77 9.72 7.88
CA MET A 1 35.32 9.54 8.15
C MET A 1 35.00 8.09 7.82
N ASN A 2 34.47 7.31 8.78
CA ASN A 2 34.40 5.86 8.63
C ASN A 2 33.13 5.49 7.83
N ASN A 3 33.26 5.42 6.50
CA ASN A 3 32.16 5.24 5.56
C ASN A 3 31.28 4.02 5.88
N GLU A 4 31.85 2.97 6.47
CA GLU A 4 31.11 1.77 6.88
C GLU A 4 30.10 2.04 8.00
N LYS A 5 30.45 2.89 8.98
CA LYS A 5 29.55 3.26 10.07
C LYS A 5 28.40 4.14 9.59
N ILE A 6 28.69 5.04 8.64
CA ILE A 6 27.68 5.91 8.03
C ILE A 6 26.71 5.08 7.17
N ASN A 7 27.23 4.13 6.39
CA ASN A 7 26.40 3.23 5.60
C ASN A 7 25.52 2.33 6.47
N ALA A 8 26.07 1.80 7.57
CA ALA A 8 25.29 0.99 8.53
C ALA A 8 24.17 1.80 9.18
N PHE A 9 24.47 3.04 9.60
CA PHE A 9 23.48 3.96 10.17
C PHE A 9 22.40 4.36 9.15
N PHE A 10 22.81 4.66 7.91
CA PHE A 10 21.88 4.99 6.84
C PHE A 10 20.96 3.81 6.51
N ASN A 11 21.50 2.60 6.42
CA ASN A 11 20.70 1.40 6.17
C ASN A 11 19.71 1.12 7.30
N ASP A 12 20.11 1.29 8.57
CA ASP A 12 19.20 1.12 9.71
C ASP A 12 18.08 2.17 9.72
N ILE A 13 18.38 3.44 9.51
CA ILE A 13 17.37 4.49 9.59
C ILE A 13 16.51 4.55 8.33
N PHE A 14 17.16 4.56 7.16
CA PHE A 14 16.48 4.78 5.91
C PHE A 14 15.73 3.53 5.46
N ILE A 15 16.40 2.38 5.38
CA ILE A 15 15.77 1.17 4.86
C ILE A 15 14.82 0.59 5.88
N ASP A 16 15.29 0.31 7.10
CA ASP A 16 14.45 -0.34 8.11
C ASP A 16 13.33 0.62 8.59
N LYS A 17 13.66 1.78 9.15
CA LYS A 17 12.63 2.59 9.85
C LYS A 17 11.72 3.39 8.91
N PHE A 18 12.27 3.96 7.85
CA PHE A 18 11.53 4.81 6.93
C PHE A 18 10.89 4.01 5.78
N LEU A 19 11.71 3.38 4.93
CA LEU A 19 11.29 2.87 3.63
C LEU A 19 10.30 1.69 3.73
N VAL A 20 10.51 0.78 4.69
CA VAL A 20 9.63 -0.36 5.00
C VAL A 20 8.19 0.04 5.32
N ASN A 21 7.97 1.26 5.81
CA ASN A 21 6.63 1.77 6.15
C ASN A 21 6.16 2.79 5.11
N PHE A 22 7.04 3.70 4.70
CA PHE A 22 6.70 4.77 3.78
C PHE A 22 6.24 4.24 2.42
N VAL A 23 6.96 3.32 1.78
CA VAL A 23 6.64 2.88 0.41
C VAL A 23 5.31 2.11 0.34
N PRO A 24 5.06 1.07 1.17
CA PRO A 24 3.77 0.38 1.15
C PRO A 24 2.61 1.30 1.52
N GLY A 25 2.83 2.24 2.44
CA GLY A 25 1.80 3.18 2.84
C GLY A 25 1.54 4.30 1.82
N LEU A 26 2.52 4.67 1.00
CA LEU A 26 2.34 5.59 -0.12
C LEU A 26 1.42 4.98 -1.19
N ILE A 27 1.56 3.68 -1.47
CA ILE A 27 0.66 2.95 -2.37
C ILE A 27 -0.79 3.03 -1.84
N LEU A 28 -0.98 2.78 -0.54
CA LEU A 28 -2.28 2.87 0.10
C LEU A 28 -2.83 4.30 0.11
N PHE A 29 -1.97 5.29 0.36
CA PHE A 29 -2.34 6.70 0.32
C PHE A 29 -2.94 7.06 -1.03
N TYR A 30 -2.26 6.74 -2.14
CA TYR A 30 -2.78 7.05 -3.47
C TYR A 30 -4.06 6.28 -3.83
N ALA A 31 -4.21 5.04 -3.34
CA ALA A 31 -5.45 4.30 -3.50
C ALA A 31 -6.63 4.92 -2.72
N LEU A 32 -6.35 5.56 -1.58
CA LEU A 32 -7.36 6.19 -0.73
C LEU A 32 -7.58 7.67 -1.06
N TYR A 33 -6.60 8.33 -1.69
CA TYR A 33 -6.59 9.77 -1.93
C TYR A 33 -7.81 10.23 -2.73
N SER A 34 -8.27 9.43 -3.71
CA SER A 34 -9.48 9.73 -4.48
C SER A 34 -10.76 9.80 -3.64
N PHE A 35 -10.76 9.26 -2.42
CA PHE A 35 -11.91 9.22 -1.52
C PHE A 35 -11.84 10.25 -0.39
N ILE A 36 -10.67 10.86 -0.18
CA ILE A 36 -10.49 11.87 0.84
C ILE A 36 -10.39 13.20 0.10
N SER A 37 -11.31 14.13 0.38
CA SER A 37 -11.27 15.48 -0.18
C SER A 37 -10.13 16.28 0.44
N PHE A 38 -8.90 15.88 0.16
CA PHE A 38 -7.69 16.59 0.57
C PHE A 38 -7.42 17.70 -0.43
N SER A 39 -7.69 18.94 -0.03
CA SER A 39 -7.10 20.11 -0.70
C SER A 39 -5.62 20.13 -0.36
N THR A 40 -4.78 19.66 -1.28
CA THR A 40 -3.34 19.88 -1.20
C THR A 40 -3.08 21.36 -1.46
N GLY A 41 -3.05 22.16 -0.39
CA GLY A 41 -2.53 23.53 -0.41
C GLY A 41 -1.03 23.57 -0.72
N ASP A 42 -0.37 24.71 -0.48
CA ASP A 42 1.04 24.98 -0.83
C ASP A 42 1.97 23.75 -0.79
N GLY A 43 2.70 23.54 -1.89
CA GLY A 43 3.30 22.25 -2.26
C GLY A 43 4.21 21.60 -1.21
N LEU A 44 4.89 22.39 -0.36
CA LEU A 44 5.75 21.86 0.70
C LEU A 44 4.95 21.23 1.85
N LEU A 45 3.85 21.88 2.25
CA LEU A 45 2.96 21.38 3.32
C LEU A 45 2.29 20.08 2.86
N SER A 46 1.85 20.05 1.60
CA SER A 46 1.24 18.88 0.97
C SER A 46 2.19 17.68 0.93
N LEU A 47 3.46 17.88 0.57
CA LEU A 47 4.46 16.80 0.59
C LEU A 47 4.69 16.24 2.00
N LEU A 48 4.72 17.11 3.01
CA LEU A 48 4.91 16.70 4.39
C LEU A 48 3.71 15.89 4.90
N ILE A 49 2.48 16.33 4.58
CA ILE A 49 1.26 15.61 4.91
C ILE A 49 1.22 14.24 4.23
N ILE A 50 1.49 14.17 2.92
CA ILE A 50 1.55 12.90 2.18
C ILE A 50 2.58 11.98 2.83
N THR A 51 3.74 12.51 3.22
CA THR A 51 4.80 11.72 3.84
C THR A 51 4.38 11.13 5.17
N ILE A 52 3.80 11.94 6.05
CA ILE A 52 3.35 11.51 7.37
C ILE A 52 2.22 10.48 7.24
N ILE A 53 1.20 10.77 6.44
CA ILE A 53 0.05 9.86 6.27
C ILE A 53 0.49 8.55 5.64
N SER A 54 1.35 8.59 4.61
CA SER A 54 1.90 7.38 3.98
C SER A 54 2.66 6.54 4.99
N TRP A 55 3.53 7.15 5.80
CA TRP A 55 4.26 6.41 6.82
C TRP A 55 3.33 5.79 7.88
N ILE A 56 2.30 6.51 8.33
CA ILE A 56 1.28 6.01 9.26
C ILE A 56 0.50 4.84 8.65
N LEU A 57 0.07 4.94 7.39
CA LEU A 57 -0.64 3.84 6.70
C LEU A 57 0.22 2.59 6.60
N GLY A 58 1.52 2.72 6.34
CA GLY A 58 2.44 1.60 6.33
C GLY A 58 2.66 0.95 7.70
N LEU A 59 2.68 1.76 8.77
CA LEU A 59 2.71 1.28 10.15
C LEU A 59 1.42 0.53 10.53
N LEU A 60 0.26 1.07 10.15
CA LEU A 60 -1.04 0.42 10.37
C LEU A 60 -1.10 -0.93 9.63
N LEU A 61 -0.63 -0.98 8.38
CA LEU A 61 -0.52 -2.21 7.62
C LEU A 61 0.36 -3.24 8.35
N GLU A 62 1.52 -2.82 8.87
CA GLU A 62 2.39 -3.68 9.67
C GLU A 62 1.69 -4.18 10.93
N MET A 63 1.00 -3.30 11.65
CA MET A 63 0.30 -3.65 12.88
C MET A 63 -0.80 -4.69 12.63
N VAL A 64 -1.58 -4.54 11.56
CA VAL A 64 -2.73 -5.42 11.26
C VAL A 64 -2.27 -6.78 10.72
N PHE A 65 -1.35 -6.80 9.75
CA PHE A 65 -1.00 -8.03 9.03
C PHE A 65 0.31 -8.67 9.48
N TYR A 66 1.16 -7.93 10.18
CA TYR A 66 2.49 -8.36 10.66
C TYR A 66 2.67 -8.05 12.15
N GLY A 67 1.62 -8.23 12.96
CA GLY A 67 1.60 -7.80 14.36
C GLY A 67 2.77 -8.30 15.22
N LYS A 68 3.27 -9.53 14.99
CA LYS A 68 4.48 -10.05 15.67
C LYS A 68 5.72 -9.22 15.32
N THR A 69 5.91 -8.92 14.05
CA THR A 69 7.03 -8.10 13.55
C THR A 69 6.96 -6.69 14.07
N TYR A 70 5.76 -6.10 14.07
CA TYR A 70 5.51 -4.77 14.64
C TYR A 70 5.94 -4.71 16.11
N LYS A 71 5.55 -5.71 16.92
CA LYS A 71 5.96 -5.82 18.33
C LYS A 71 7.49 -5.90 18.45
N ASN A 72 8.13 -6.81 17.70
CA ASN A 72 9.58 -7.00 17.76
C ASN A 72 10.37 -5.72 17.43
N ARG A 73 9.92 -4.97 16.42
CA ARG A 73 10.55 -3.71 16.01
C ARG A 73 10.36 -2.58 17.03
N ARG A 74 9.23 -2.56 17.75
CA ARG A 74 8.97 -1.60 18.83
C ARG A 74 9.81 -1.85 20.07
N VAL A 75 10.14 -3.12 20.34
CA VAL A 75 11.03 -3.52 21.45
C VAL A 75 12.52 -3.31 21.10
N GLY A 76 12.83 -2.86 19.88
CA GLY A 76 14.19 -2.54 19.46
C GLY A 76 15.02 -3.77 19.10
N ILE A 77 14.39 -4.89 18.76
CA ILE A 77 15.08 -6.04 18.19
C ILE A 77 15.66 -5.61 16.85
N ALA A 78 16.98 -5.70 16.70
CA ALA A 78 17.67 -5.31 15.47
C ALA A 78 17.26 -6.24 14.33
N PHE A 79 16.73 -5.67 13.25
CA PHE A 79 16.45 -6.41 12.02
C PHE A 79 17.68 -6.37 11.12
N THR A 80 17.97 -7.49 10.46
CA THR A 80 18.96 -7.48 9.38
C THR A 80 18.37 -6.77 8.16
N ILE A 81 19.24 -6.20 7.31
CA ILE A 81 18.81 -5.54 6.07
C ILE A 81 17.97 -6.50 5.20
N ASP A 82 18.34 -7.78 5.15
CA ASP A 82 17.62 -8.80 4.40
C ASP A 82 16.19 -9.02 4.95
N ASP A 83 16.02 -9.01 6.27
CA ASP A 83 14.69 -9.12 6.89
C ASP A 83 13.84 -7.88 6.63
N SER A 84 14.45 -6.69 6.72
CA SER A 84 13.77 -5.42 6.40
C SER A 84 13.34 -5.38 4.93
N LEU A 85 14.18 -5.84 3.99
CA LEU A 85 13.83 -5.91 2.57
C LEU A 85 12.73 -6.94 2.31
N ARG A 86 12.78 -8.11 2.95
CA ARG A 86 11.70 -9.11 2.84
C ARG A 86 10.37 -8.55 3.34
N LEU A 87 10.39 -7.90 4.50
CA LEU A 87 9.21 -7.23 5.06
C LEU A 87 8.68 -6.13 4.14
N LEU A 88 9.56 -5.29 3.59
CA LEU A 88 9.21 -4.26 2.62
C LEU A 88 8.50 -4.86 1.40
N PHE A 89 9.08 -5.86 0.73
CA PHE A 89 8.48 -6.47 -0.46
C PHE A 89 7.15 -7.17 -0.15
N SER A 90 7.07 -7.87 0.99
CA SER A 90 5.83 -8.51 1.43
C SER A 90 4.70 -7.49 1.64
N LYS A 91 5.02 -6.36 2.29
CA LYS A 91 4.08 -5.25 2.48
C LYS A 91 3.72 -4.56 1.17
N ILE A 92 4.67 -4.33 0.27
CA ILE A 92 4.37 -3.79 -1.07
C ILE A 92 3.35 -4.69 -1.78
N GLY A 93 3.58 -6.01 -1.76
CA GLY A 93 2.66 -6.97 -2.35
C GLY A 93 1.25 -6.87 -1.77
N LEU A 94 1.15 -6.81 -0.44
CA LEU A 94 -0.13 -6.66 0.24
C LEU A 94 -0.81 -5.31 -0.03
N SER A 95 -0.05 -4.21 -0.05
CA SER A 95 -0.56 -2.88 -0.40
C SER A 95 -1.10 -2.83 -1.82
N ILE A 96 -0.46 -3.50 -2.78
CA ILE A 96 -0.96 -3.60 -4.16
C ILE A 96 -2.29 -4.35 -4.19
N ILE A 97 -2.39 -5.49 -3.49
CA ILE A 97 -3.63 -6.27 -3.41
C ILE A 97 -4.76 -5.39 -2.85
N ILE A 98 -4.52 -4.73 -1.71
CA ILE A 98 -5.49 -3.84 -1.07
C ILE A 98 -5.87 -2.68 -2.00
N ALA A 99 -4.90 -2.04 -2.66
CA ALA A 99 -5.15 -0.94 -3.58
C ALA A 99 -6.03 -1.35 -4.77
N VAL A 100 -5.83 -2.56 -5.32
CA VAL A 100 -6.69 -3.10 -6.37
C VAL A 100 -8.11 -3.34 -5.86
N PHE A 101 -8.27 -3.93 -4.67
CA PHE A 101 -9.59 -4.10 -4.06
C PHE A 101 -10.30 -2.77 -3.83
N ILE A 102 -9.60 -1.79 -3.26
CA ILE A 102 -10.15 -0.43 -3.05
C ILE A 102 -10.58 0.18 -4.39
N SER A 103 -9.74 0.09 -5.43
CA SER A 103 -10.01 0.70 -6.73
C SER A 103 -11.19 0.05 -7.48
N ILE A 104 -11.48 -1.23 -7.23
CA ILE A 104 -12.60 -1.94 -7.87
C ILE A 104 -13.89 -1.79 -7.05
N PHE A 105 -13.83 -1.97 -5.73
CA PHE A 105 -15.02 -2.08 -4.89
C PHE A 105 -15.49 -0.73 -4.33
N MET A 106 -14.59 0.20 -4.01
CA MET A 106 -15.00 1.47 -3.40
C MET A 106 -15.83 2.36 -4.34
N PRO A 107 -15.54 2.48 -5.66
CA PRO A 107 -16.40 3.23 -6.56
C PRO A 107 -17.83 2.69 -6.60
N GLU A 108 -18.01 1.36 -6.52
CA GLU A 108 -19.32 0.72 -6.52
C GLU A 108 -20.08 1.00 -5.21
N ILE A 109 -19.40 0.93 -4.07
CA ILE A 109 -19.97 1.27 -2.75
C ILE A 109 -20.38 2.75 -2.71
N LEU A 110 -19.53 3.65 -3.18
CA LEU A 110 -19.85 5.08 -3.27
C LEU A 110 -21.01 5.35 -4.22
N GLN A 111 -21.08 4.66 -5.36
CA GLN A 111 -22.24 4.74 -6.23
C GLN A 111 -23.52 4.25 -5.54
N GLN A 112 -23.49 3.16 -4.78
CA GLN A 112 -24.67 2.70 -4.04
C GLN A 112 -25.11 3.70 -2.95
N ILE A 113 -24.16 4.35 -2.28
CA ILE A 113 -24.45 5.38 -1.27
C ILE A 113 -24.99 6.67 -1.92
N THR A 114 -24.51 7.03 -3.12
CA THR A 114 -24.84 8.29 -3.81
C THR A 114 -26.07 8.17 -4.73
N LYS A 115 -26.37 6.97 -5.25
CA LYS A 115 -27.51 6.69 -6.17
C LYS A 115 -28.87 6.56 -5.48
N THR A 116 -29.08 7.25 -4.35
CA THR A 116 -30.43 7.72 -3.99
C THR A 116 -30.95 8.75 -5.02
N GLU A 117 -30.12 9.21 -5.96
CA GLU A 117 -30.56 9.93 -7.17
C GLU A 117 -30.19 9.19 -8.46
N ILE A 118 -31.23 8.70 -9.14
CA ILE A 118 -31.20 7.95 -10.39
C ILE A 118 -31.09 8.94 -11.55
N ARG A 119 -30.24 8.65 -12.55
CA ARG A 119 -30.41 9.20 -13.89
C ARG A 119 -30.49 8.08 -14.94
N PRO A 120 -31.32 8.27 -15.98
CA PRO A 120 -31.70 7.23 -16.92
C PRO A 120 -30.55 6.93 -17.88
N PHE A 121 -30.37 5.65 -18.16
CA PHE A 121 -29.31 5.15 -19.02
C PHE A 121 -29.84 5.05 -20.45
N GLU A 122 -29.71 6.11 -21.23
CA GLU A 122 -29.68 6.03 -22.70
C GLU A 122 -28.22 6.17 -23.14
N THR A 123 -27.60 5.08 -23.59
CA THR A 123 -26.35 5.16 -24.37
C THR A 123 -26.41 4.16 -25.52
N SER A 124 -25.86 4.60 -26.63
CA SER A 124 -25.93 3.96 -27.94
C SER A 124 -25.09 2.67 -28.02
N PHE A 125 -25.39 1.81 -29.01
CA PHE A 125 -24.77 0.48 -29.17
C PHE A 125 -23.23 0.50 -29.35
N PHE A 126 -22.66 1.62 -29.83
CA PHE A 126 -21.21 1.79 -29.99
C PHE A 126 -20.49 2.15 -28.67
N GLU A 127 -21.11 2.98 -27.84
CA GLU A 127 -20.58 3.31 -26.49
C GLU A 127 -20.57 2.07 -25.59
N ARG A 128 -21.53 1.16 -25.78
CA ARG A 128 -21.57 -0.13 -25.06
C ARG A 128 -20.35 -1.00 -25.33
N LYS A 129 -19.93 -1.15 -26.60
CA LYS A 129 -18.75 -1.97 -26.96
C LYS A 129 -17.44 -1.39 -26.43
N GLU A 130 -17.26 -0.07 -26.48
CA GLU A 130 -16.07 0.57 -25.91
C GLU A 130 -16.03 0.49 -24.38
N ALA A 131 -17.20 0.63 -23.73
CA ALA A 131 -17.33 0.42 -22.29
C ALA A 131 -17.00 -1.02 -21.89
N ASP A 132 -17.55 -2.02 -22.61
CA ASP A 132 -17.29 -3.44 -22.35
C ASP A 132 -15.80 -3.79 -22.50
N LEU A 133 -15.14 -3.28 -23.56
CA LEU A 133 -13.72 -3.50 -23.79
C LEU A 133 -12.85 -2.85 -22.69
N ARG A 134 -13.22 -1.63 -22.26
CA ARG A 134 -12.56 -0.91 -21.16
C ARG A 134 -12.70 -1.67 -19.85
N ILE A 135 -13.88 -2.24 -19.58
CA ILE A 135 -14.14 -3.07 -18.40
C ILE A 135 -13.25 -4.32 -18.43
N VAL A 136 -13.18 -5.05 -19.55
CA VAL A 136 -12.32 -6.23 -19.70
C VAL A 136 -10.84 -5.89 -19.47
N PHE A 137 -10.35 -4.79 -20.05
CA PHE A 137 -8.96 -4.34 -19.82
C PHE A 137 -8.71 -3.94 -18.35
N MET A 138 -9.69 -3.36 -17.67
CA MET A 138 -9.59 -3.05 -16.24
C MET A 138 -9.48 -4.34 -15.41
N PHE A 139 -10.26 -5.38 -15.72
CA PHE A 139 -10.16 -6.68 -15.06
C PHE A 139 -8.81 -7.36 -15.30
N ILE A 140 -8.30 -7.37 -16.53
CA ILE A 140 -6.99 -7.94 -16.86
C ILE A 140 -5.88 -7.22 -16.09
N LYS A 141 -5.91 -5.89 -16.05
CA LYS A 141 -4.96 -5.09 -15.26
C LYS A 141 -5.06 -5.41 -13.77
N GLY A 142 -6.27 -5.43 -13.21
CA GLY A 142 -6.51 -5.78 -11.81
C GLY A 142 -5.96 -7.17 -11.47
N PHE A 143 -6.23 -8.17 -12.31
CA PHE A 143 -5.72 -9.52 -12.15
C PHE A 143 -4.18 -9.58 -12.20
N ALA A 144 -3.55 -8.88 -13.16
CA ALA A 144 -2.10 -8.81 -13.26
C ALA A 144 -1.46 -8.19 -12.01
N PHE A 145 -2.03 -7.08 -11.50
CA PHE A 145 -1.55 -6.45 -10.26
C PHE A 145 -1.76 -7.33 -9.04
N ILE A 146 -2.89 -8.03 -8.94
CA ILE A 146 -3.14 -9.01 -7.87
C ILE A 146 -2.13 -10.16 -7.94
N ALA A 147 -1.83 -10.68 -9.14
CA ALA A 147 -0.86 -11.75 -9.32
C ALA A 147 0.56 -11.31 -8.91
N VAL A 148 0.97 -10.09 -9.29
CA VAL A 148 2.24 -9.49 -8.85
C VAL A 148 2.26 -9.28 -7.34
N GLY A 149 1.17 -8.75 -6.78
CA GLY A 149 1.04 -8.52 -5.34
C GLY A 149 1.13 -9.82 -4.54
N MET A 150 0.43 -10.87 -4.99
CA MET A 150 0.49 -12.20 -4.40
C MET A 150 1.90 -12.81 -4.54
N TYR A 151 2.53 -12.68 -5.70
CA TYR A 151 3.90 -13.16 -5.89
C TYR A 151 4.85 -12.50 -4.89
N LEU A 152 4.81 -11.16 -4.73
CA LEU A 152 5.65 -10.45 -3.78
C LEU A 152 5.35 -10.85 -2.33
N TYR A 153 4.08 -10.97 -1.96
CA TYR A 153 3.66 -11.39 -0.63
C TYR A 153 4.13 -12.81 -0.27
N LEU A 154 3.97 -13.76 -1.19
CA LEU A 154 4.29 -15.17 -0.98
C LEU A 154 5.78 -15.49 -1.15
N ARG A 155 6.50 -14.76 -2.03
CA ARG A 155 7.92 -14.98 -2.31
C ARG A 155 8.82 -14.42 -1.21
N TYR A 156 8.37 -13.36 -0.56
CA TYR A 156 9.06 -12.73 0.57
C TYR A 156 8.23 -12.92 1.85
N PRO A 157 7.93 -14.17 2.26
CA PRO A 157 7.21 -14.36 3.50
C PRO A 157 8.11 -13.85 4.62
N ASN A 158 7.56 -13.01 5.48
CA ASN A 158 8.26 -12.59 6.68
C ASN A 158 8.30 -13.77 7.66
N LYS A 159 9.17 -14.73 7.39
CA LYS A 159 9.55 -15.79 8.30
C LYS A 159 10.54 -15.20 9.30
N ASN A 160 10.05 -14.33 10.18
CA ASN A 160 10.81 -14.10 11.40
C ASN A 160 10.47 -15.28 12.33
N PRO A 161 11.41 -16.20 12.58
CA PRO A 161 11.18 -17.37 13.42
C PRO A 161 10.94 -16.90 14.86
N ASP A 162 10.27 -17.75 15.62
CA ASP A 162 9.87 -17.49 16.99
C ASP A 162 10.95 -16.79 17.84
N LYS A 163 10.53 -15.72 18.52
CA LYS A 163 10.67 -15.58 19.98
C LYS A 163 9.94 -14.33 20.48
N ILE A 164 8.70 -14.54 20.88
CA ILE A 164 8.22 -14.02 22.16
C ILE A 164 7.82 -15.30 22.91
N GLU A 165 8.76 -15.88 23.65
CA GLU A 165 8.40 -16.72 24.79
C GLU A 165 7.97 -15.71 25.86
N GLU A 166 6.67 -15.67 26.14
CA GLU A 166 6.15 -15.11 27.40
C GLU A 166 6.55 -16.01 28.57
#